data_AF-A0A838YPA3-F1
#
_entry.id   AF-A0A838YPA3-F1
#
_cell.length_a   1.000
_cell.length_b   1.000
_cell.length_c   1.000
_cell.angle_alpha   90.00
_cell.angle_beta   90.00
_cell.angle_gamma   90.00
#
_symmetry.space_group_name_H-M   'P 1'
#
loop_
_entity.id
_entity.type
_entity.pdbx_description
1 polymer ?
#
loop_
_entity_poly.entity_id
_entity_poly.type
_entity_poly.pdbx_seq_one_letter_code
_entity_poly.pdbx_strand_id
1 'polypeptide(L)'
;MVSQLIWIGIVIAAFVVGLGSTYLIFHTGGSDVNANFIKMENAQHAQEMAMLMNENHNFTMEMMSVMIEDPTLQLQMIGHMAENPEAMKQMMNLMDKEMIMFTMTDSDQIQMMEDMMDDMMQRMQNDPELEQAMMEHMEQMKSSRDTMMGTDDSMMNGMMDTKTNFPSSELPQENSNLENEFDSCTSDWYITGYFLPIESDYSGESVKVSVDGVTQSYLSDFLEVVKIEGWGKTNADNYLAWYHDDFTISDTYLDAYGNDLIIGIVAIDDLVIERGSELTIPTLPEPWNDMVFSGLDEGPSINGKHIDVFTGEGVDAENETFRITGYNNQVCMQN
;
A
#
# COMPACT_ATOMS: atom_id res chain seq x y z
N MET A 1 -32.85 1.94 -40.21
CA MET A 1 -32.05 3.13 -39.84
C MET A 1 -32.56 3.59 -38.49
N VAL A 2 -31.96 3.06 -37.42
CA VAL A 2 -32.32 3.42 -36.05
C VAL A 2 -31.34 4.50 -35.60
N SER A 3 -31.89 5.59 -35.08
CA SER A 3 -31.21 6.87 -34.82
C SER A 3 -30.11 6.73 -33.77
N GLN A 4 -28.90 7.22 -34.09
CA GLN A 4 -27.74 7.31 -33.19
C GLN A 4 -28.02 8.09 -31.89
N LEU A 5 -29.11 8.85 -31.81
CA LEU A 5 -29.48 9.62 -30.62
C LEU A 5 -30.05 8.77 -29.48
N ILE A 6 -30.48 7.52 -29.73
CA ILE A 6 -30.97 6.63 -28.67
C ILE A 6 -29.81 6.01 -27.86
N TRP A 7 -28.63 5.83 -28.47
CA TRP A 7 -27.46 5.30 -27.78
C TRP A 7 -26.83 6.30 -26.80
N ILE A 8 -26.81 7.59 -27.16
CA ILE A 8 -26.28 8.65 -26.27
C ILE A 8 -27.16 8.82 -25.01
N GLY A 9 -28.46 8.55 -25.11
CA GLY A 9 -29.38 8.60 -23.96
C GLY A 9 -29.24 7.44 -22.97
N ILE A 10 -28.74 6.28 -23.40
CA ILE A 10 -28.55 5.10 -22.53
C ILE A 10 -27.21 5.20 -21.78
N VAL A 11 -26.18 5.80 -22.37
CA VAL A 11 -24.87 6.00 -21.73
C VAL A 11 -24.96 7.01 -20.57
N ILE A 12 -25.76 8.06 -20.69
CA ILE A 12 -25.91 9.08 -19.63
C ILE A 12 -26.80 8.59 -18.47
N ALA A 13 -27.77 7.70 -18.74
CA ALA A 13 -28.63 7.15 -17.70
C ALA A 13 -27.96 6.05 -16.84
N ALA A 14 -26.92 5.38 -17.36
CA ALA A 14 -26.10 4.43 -16.61
C ALA A 14 -25.07 5.11 -15.68
N PHE A 15 -24.75 6.39 -15.93
CA PHE A 15 -23.74 7.18 -15.21
C PHE A 15 -24.20 7.66 -13.81
N VAL A 16 -25.50 7.61 -13.51
CA VAL A 16 -26.05 8.11 -12.23
C VAL A 16 -26.34 6.99 -11.22
N VAL A 17 -26.37 5.72 -11.64
CA VAL A 17 -26.65 4.59 -10.74
C VAL A 17 -25.37 3.96 -10.16
N GLY A 18 -24.21 4.15 -10.80
CA GLY A 18 -22.92 3.67 -10.31
C GLY A 18 -22.34 4.45 -9.12
N LEU A 19 -22.79 5.70 -8.90
CA LEU A 19 -22.30 6.56 -7.81
C LEU A 19 -22.94 6.26 -6.43
N GLY A 20 -23.76 5.22 -6.32
CA GLY A 20 -24.47 4.87 -5.09
C GLY A 20 -23.97 3.61 -4.36
N SER A 21 -23.11 2.80 -4.99
CA SER A 21 -22.86 1.42 -4.51
C SER A 21 -21.52 1.21 -3.81
N THR A 22 -20.53 2.08 -4.00
CA THR A 22 -19.24 1.98 -3.27
C THR A 22 -19.30 2.45 -1.82
N TYR A 23 -20.41 3.04 -1.37
CA TYR A 23 -20.60 3.46 0.03
C TYR A 23 -21.34 2.43 0.90
N LEU A 24 -21.70 1.26 0.37
CA LEU A 24 -22.56 0.29 1.09
C LEU A 24 -21.98 -1.13 1.22
N ILE A 25 -20.69 -1.35 0.92
CA ILE A 25 -19.98 -2.62 1.16
C ILE A 25 -18.93 -2.44 2.26
N PHE A 26 -19.34 -1.94 3.43
CA PHE A 26 -18.52 -2.05 4.66
C PHE A 26 -19.30 -2.51 5.90
N HIS A 27 -20.59 -2.83 5.78
CA HIS A 27 -21.36 -3.39 6.89
C HIS A 27 -22.21 -4.56 6.39
N THR A 28 -21.64 -5.76 6.34
CA THR A 28 -22.23 -7.02 6.84
C THR A 28 -21.35 -8.20 6.44
N GLY A 29 -20.64 -8.78 7.40
CA GLY A 29 -20.18 -10.18 7.31
C GLY A 29 -18.69 -10.40 7.53
N GLY A 30 -18.32 -10.66 8.79
CA GLY A 30 -17.39 -11.71 9.20
C GLY A 30 -15.95 -11.71 8.65
N SER A 31 -15.04 -11.16 9.48
CA SER A 31 -13.75 -11.74 9.89
C SER A 31 -12.94 -12.53 8.87
N ASP A 32 -11.91 -11.89 8.31
CA ASP A 32 -10.50 -12.26 8.50
C ASP A 32 -9.63 -11.17 7.83
N VAL A 33 -9.12 -10.23 8.63
CA VAL A 33 -8.19 -9.18 8.15
C VAL A 33 -6.78 -9.73 8.31
N ASN A 34 -6.15 -10.04 7.18
CA ASN A 34 -4.75 -10.46 7.11
C ASN A 34 -3.86 -9.21 7.34
N ALA A 35 -3.29 -9.09 8.54
CA ALA A 35 -2.48 -7.95 8.94
C ALA A 35 -1.04 -8.06 8.41
N ASN A 36 -0.79 -7.55 7.21
CA ASN A 36 0.56 -7.35 6.69
C ASN A 36 1.15 -6.01 7.19
N PHE A 37 1.79 -6.11 8.36
CA PHE A 37 3.02 -5.45 8.83
C PHE A 37 3.27 -3.94 8.55
N ILE A 38 2.94 -3.09 9.54
CA ILE A 38 3.49 -1.71 9.66
C ILE A 38 4.88 -1.79 10.28
N LYS A 39 5.93 -1.53 9.49
CA LYS A 39 7.31 -1.47 9.98
C LYS A 39 7.62 -0.07 10.54
N MET A 40 7.69 0.07 11.86
CA MET A 40 8.05 1.34 12.51
C MET A 40 9.57 1.56 12.51
N GLU A 41 10.13 2.13 11.44
CA GLU A 41 11.58 2.39 11.35
C GLU A 41 12.02 3.79 11.84
N ASN A 42 11.09 4.73 12.05
CA ASN A 42 11.44 6.13 12.36
C ASN A 42 10.75 6.67 13.62
N ALA A 43 11.53 7.30 14.51
CA ALA A 43 11.03 7.98 15.71
C ALA A 43 10.07 9.14 15.40
N GLN A 44 10.16 9.77 14.22
CA GLN A 44 9.16 10.74 13.76
C GLN A 44 7.84 10.08 13.34
N HIS A 45 7.90 8.89 12.75
CA HIS A 45 6.71 8.14 12.35
C HIS A 45 5.93 7.65 13.57
N ALA A 46 6.64 7.29 14.66
CA ALA A 46 6.01 6.99 15.94
C ALA A 46 5.31 8.21 16.57
N GLN A 47 5.86 9.43 16.40
CA GLN A 47 5.21 10.67 16.85
C GLN A 47 3.99 11.03 16.01
N GLU A 48 4.05 10.80 14.69
CA GLU A 48 2.93 11.02 13.78
C GLU A 48 1.80 10.03 14.01
N MET A 49 2.11 8.76 14.23
CA MET A 49 1.15 7.76 14.70
C MET A 49 0.55 8.16 16.05
N ALA A 50 1.35 8.65 17.00
CA ALA A 50 0.81 9.13 18.28
C ALA A 50 -0.16 10.31 18.12
N MET A 51 0.08 11.22 17.16
CA MET A 51 -0.86 12.30 16.82
C MET A 51 -2.11 11.77 16.12
N LEU A 52 -1.95 10.85 15.16
CA LEU A 52 -3.06 10.23 14.43
C LEU A 52 -3.97 9.40 15.37
N MET A 53 -3.37 8.70 16.33
CA MET A 53 -4.08 7.94 17.37
C MET A 53 -4.82 8.84 18.36
N ASN A 54 -4.28 10.04 18.63
CA ASN A 54 -4.92 11.04 19.48
C ASN A 54 -6.11 11.73 18.78
N GLU A 55 -6.08 11.82 17.45
CA GLU A 55 -7.13 12.48 16.67
C GLU A 55 -8.20 11.54 16.12
N ASN A 56 -7.85 10.26 15.84
CA ASN A 56 -8.75 9.30 15.20
C ASN A 56 -9.01 8.06 16.07
N HIS A 57 -10.11 8.12 16.81
CA HIS A 57 -10.53 7.05 17.72
C HIS A 57 -10.81 5.72 17.02
N ASN A 58 -11.30 5.73 15.78
CA ASN A 58 -11.58 4.50 15.02
C ASN A 58 -10.28 3.81 14.60
N PHE A 59 -9.31 4.59 14.11
CA PHE A 59 -7.98 4.09 13.77
C PHE A 59 -7.30 3.46 14.99
N THR A 60 -7.39 4.13 16.15
CA THR A 60 -6.86 3.60 17.41
C THR A 60 -7.51 2.28 17.80
N MET A 61 -8.83 2.14 17.68
CA MET A 61 -9.52 0.88 18.00
C MET A 61 -9.15 -0.25 17.03
N GLU A 62 -9.02 0.04 15.73
CA GLU A 62 -8.64 -0.96 14.73
C GLU A 62 -7.20 -1.44 14.92
N MET A 63 -6.28 -0.50 15.16
CA MET A 63 -4.88 -0.83 15.46
C MET A 63 -4.75 -1.63 16.76
N MET A 64 -5.58 -1.32 17.76
CA MET A 64 -5.63 -2.08 19.02
C MET A 64 -6.24 -3.48 18.83
N SER A 65 -7.21 -3.64 17.93
CA SER A 65 -7.74 -4.96 17.55
C SER A 65 -6.65 -5.84 16.94
N VAL A 66 -5.88 -5.30 15.99
CA VAL A 66 -4.77 -6.01 15.36
C VAL A 66 -3.68 -6.38 16.37
N MET A 67 -3.38 -5.50 17.34
CA MET A 67 -2.43 -5.80 18.42
C MET A 67 -2.92 -6.87 19.41
N ILE A 68 -4.23 -6.96 19.67
CA ILE A 68 -4.81 -7.99 20.53
C ILE A 68 -4.81 -9.35 19.81
N GLU A 69 -5.00 -9.33 18.49
CA GLU A 69 -5.09 -10.52 17.65
C GLU A 69 -3.71 -11.09 17.27
N ASP A 70 -2.65 -10.27 17.21
CA ASP A 70 -1.28 -10.70 16.93
C ASP A 70 -0.30 -10.50 18.12
N PRO A 71 -0.02 -11.56 18.91
CA PRO A 71 0.92 -11.49 20.03
C PRO A 71 2.37 -11.21 19.61
N THR A 72 2.73 -11.44 18.34
CA THR A 72 4.08 -11.15 17.81
C THR A 72 4.24 -9.65 17.59
N LEU A 73 3.26 -9.03 16.96
CA LEU A 73 3.20 -7.57 16.78
C LEU A 73 3.14 -6.86 18.13
N GLN A 74 2.35 -7.39 19.07
CA GLN A 74 2.29 -6.90 20.44
C GLN A 74 3.67 -6.88 21.10
N LEU A 75 4.42 -8.00 21.02
CA LEU A 75 5.77 -8.10 21.57
C LEU A 75 6.77 -7.17 20.87
N GLN A 76 6.65 -7.00 19.56
CA GLN A 76 7.51 -6.09 18.79
C GLN A 76 7.27 -4.62 19.16
N MET A 77 6.01 -4.22 19.31
CA MET A 77 5.67 -2.87 19.74
C MET A 77 6.12 -2.61 21.18
N ILE A 78 5.92 -3.56 22.10
CA ILE A 78 6.47 -3.50 23.46
C ILE A 78 7.99 -3.35 23.41
N GLY A 79 8.66 -4.05 22.50
CA GLY A 79 10.11 -3.95 22.31
C GLY A 79 10.57 -2.56 21.90
N HIS A 80 9.98 -1.98 20.86
CA HIS A 80 10.28 -0.61 20.43
C HIS A 80 9.91 0.46 21.47
N MET A 81 8.89 0.19 22.29
CA MET A 81 8.50 1.09 23.37
C MET A 81 9.40 0.97 24.60
N ALA A 82 9.97 -0.20 24.88
CA ALA A 82 10.94 -0.39 25.96
C ALA A 82 12.25 0.38 25.70
N GLU A 83 12.60 0.62 24.44
CA GLU A 83 13.72 1.46 24.03
C GLU A 83 13.49 2.96 24.30
N ASN A 84 12.24 3.38 24.56
CA ASN A 84 11.88 4.77 24.86
C ASN A 84 10.89 4.88 26.04
N PRO A 85 11.39 4.95 27.29
CA PRO A 85 10.55 4.97 28.48
C PRO A 85 9.62 6.20 28.59
N GLU A 86 9.96 7.31 27.94
CA GLU A 86 9.09 8.48 27.82
C GLU A 86 7.90 8.23 26.87
N ALA A 87 8.10 7.53 25.76
CA ALA A 87 7.02 7.16 24.84
C ALA A 87 6.05 6.17 25.50
N MET A 88 6.59 5.19 26.24
CA MET A 88 5.78 4.26 27.04
C MET A 88 4.94 5.00 28.10
N LYS A 89 5.53 5.96 28.82
CA LYS A 89 4.79 6.80 29.79
C LYS A 89 3.71 7.64 29.13
N GLN A 90 3.95 8.19 27.94
CA GLN A 90 2.94 8.98 27.22
C GLN A 90 1.78 8.11 26.76
N MET A 91 2.07 6.91 26.24
CA MET A 91 1.06 5.97 25.80
C MET A 91 0.24 5.41 26.99
N MET A 92 0.88 5.12 28.13
CA MET A 92 0.18 4.80 29.38
C MET A 92 -0.74 5.94 29.83
N ASN A 93 -0.27 7.19 29.78
CA ASN A 93 -1.11 8.35 30.13
C ASN A 93 -2.26 8.60 29.13
N LEU A 94 -2.13 8.17 27.87
CA LEU A 94 -3.21 8.26 26.88
C LEU A 94 -4.24 7.14 27.07
N MET A 95 -3.78 5.92 27.37
CA MET A 95 -4.66 4.78 27.66
C MET A 95 -5.42 4.94 28.98
N ASP A 96 -4.77 5.44 30.03
CA ASP A 96 -5.35 5.69 31.36
C ASP A 96 -6.45 6.77 31.32
N LYS A 97 -6.34 7.74 30.40
CA LYS A 97 -7.12 8.98 30.46
C LYS A 97 -8.38 9.00 29.60
N GLU A 98 -8.47 8.22 28.52
CA GLU A 98 -9.62 8.30 27.60
C GLU A 98 -10.24 6.96 27.14
N MET A 99 -9.50 5.85 27.07
CA MET A 99 -10.07 4.59 26.54
C MET A 99 -10.78 3.71 27.59
N ILE A 100 -10.43 3.82 28.87
CA ILE A 100 -11.00 2.94 29.92
C ILE A 100 -12.47 3.27 30.25
N MET A 101 -12.96 4.46 29.87
CA MET A 101 -14.28 4.91 30.29
C MET A 101 -15.44 4.48 29.37
N PHE A 102 -15.18 3.98 28.15
CA PHE A 102 -16.25 3.86 27.14
C PHE A 102 -16.54 2.44 26.62
N THR A 103 -15.63 1.46 26.72
CA THR A 103 -15.83 0.13 26.10
C THR A 103 -15.93 -1.07 27.04
N MET A 104 -15.77 -0.91 28.36
CA MET A 104 -15.91 -2.05 29.29
C MET A 104 -16.64 -1.65 30.58
N THR A 105 -17.89 -2.08 30.72
CA THR A 105 -18.72 -1.80 31.92
C THR A 105 -18.56 -2.85 33.04
N ASP A 106 -17.78 -3.91 32.84
CA ASP A 106 -17.54 -4.93 33.87
C ASP A 106 -16.25 -4.63 34.64
N SER A 107 -16.40 -4.18 35.89
CA SER A 107 -15.29 -3.77 36.77
C SER A 107 -14.29 -4.89 37.06
N ASP A 108 -14.70 -6.15 36.91
CA ASP A 108 -13.89 -7.31 37.32
C ASP A 108 -12.81 -7.67 36.29
N GLN A 109 -12.98 -7.30 35.01
CA GLN A 109 -11.95 -7.50 33.98
C GLN A 109 -10.89 -6.39 34.02
N ILE A 110 -11.29 -5.15 34.35
CA ILE A 110 -10.40 -4.01 34.49
C ILE A 110 -9.39 -4.27 35.63
N GLN A 111 -9.88 -4.70 36.80
CA GLN A 111 -9.06 -5.00 37.96
C GLN A 111 -8.01 -6.09 37.65
N MET A 112 -8.39 -7.12 36.90
CA MET A 112 -7.51 -8.24 36.60
C MET A 112 -6.36 -7.85 35.66
N MET A 113 -6.62 -6.93 34.72
CA MET A 113 -5.61 -6.45 33.77
C MET A 113 -4.66 -5.44 34.44
N GLU A 114 -5.18 -4.58 35.32
CA GLU A 114 -4.41 -3.67 36.16
C GLU A 114 -3.46 -4.46 37.09
N ASP A 115 -3.98 -5.47 37.79
CA ASP A 115 -3.19 -6.34 38.68
C ASP A 115 -2.09 -7.12 37.90
N MET A 116 -2.36 -7.51 36.66
CA MET A 116 -1.41 -8.25 35.82
C MET A 116 -0.29 -7.35 35.29
N MET A 117 -0.58 -6.11 34.89
CA MET A 117 0.44 -5.14 34.50
C MET A 117 1.28 -4.68 35.68
N ASP A 118 0.66 -4.46 36.84
CA ASP A 118 1.37 -4.10 38.07
C ASP A 118 2.30 -5.24 38.52
N ASP A 119 1.85 -6.50 38.50
CA ASP A 119 2.70 -7.66 38.82
C ASP A 119 3.87 -7.77 37.83
N MET A 120 3.65 -7.54 36.53
CA MET A 120 4.71 -7.58 35.53
C MET A 120 5.75 -6.46 35.72
N MET A 121 5.30 -5.23 35.94
CA MET A 121 6.18 -4.08 36.22
C MET A 121 6.94 -4.24 37.53
N GLN A 122 6.28 -4.77 38.56
CA GLN A 122 6.88 -5.03 39.85
C GLN A 122 7.90 -6.16 39.78
N ARG A 123 7.67 -7.20 38.96
CA ARG A 123 8.66 -8.26 38.71
C ARG A 123 9.86 -7.74 37.94
N MET A 124 9.67 -6.90 36.90
CA MET A 124 10.80 -6.29 36.21
C MET A 124 11.66 -5.42 37.13
N GLN A 125 11.07 -4.67 38.06
CA GLN A 125 11.84 -3.86 39.01
C GLN A 125 12.58 -4.67 40.08
N ASN A 126 12.04 -5.83 40.46
CA ASN A 126 12.54 -6.59 41.61
C ASN A 126 13.31 -7.87 41.23
N ASP A 127 13.26 -8.27 39.97
CA ASP A 127 13.92 -9.46 39.44
C ASP A 127 14.94 -9.09 38.36
N PRO A 128 16.20 -8.79 38.75
CA PRO A 128 17.26 -8.46 37.80
C PRO A 128 17.62 -9.64 36.88
N GLU A 129 17.26 -10.88 37.24
CA GLU A 129 17.49 -12.06 36.41
C GLU A 129 16.45 -12.13 35.28
N LEU A 130 15.20 -11.76 35.56
CA LEU A 130 14.17 -11.59 34.54
C LEU A 130 14.49 -10.44 33.57
N GLU A 131 14.96 -9.30 34.10
CA GLU A 131 15.40 -8.17 33.28
C GLU A 131 16.54 -8.58 32.34
N GLN A 132 17.53 -9.31 32.87
CA GLN A 132 18.65 -9.83 32.09
C GLN A 132 18.19 -10.84 31.02
N ALA A 133 17.28 -11.76 31.35
CA ALA A 133 16.73 -12.72 30.40
C ALA A 133 15.95 -12.05 29.25
N MET A 134 15.21 -10.98 29.55
CA MET A 134 14.53 -10.17 28.53
C MET A 134 15.53 -9.44 27.62
N MET A 135 16.57 -8.84 28.19
CA MET A 135 17.63 -8.20 27.41
C MET A 135 18.37 -9.19 26.51
N GLU A 136 18.70 -10.37 27.02
CA GLU A 136 19.35 -11.45 26.25
C GLU A 136 18.43 -11.94 25.11
N HIS A 137 17.12 -12.05 25.37
CA HIS A 137 16.15 -12.41 24.35
C HIS A 137 16.01 -11.33 23.26
N MET A 138 16.00 -10.05 23.63
CA MET A 138 16.02 -8.94 22.68
C MET A 138 17.31 -8.92 21.85
N GLU A 139 18.46 -9.19 22.46
CA GLU A 139 19.74 -9.28 21.76
C GLU A 139 19.77 -10.46 20.78
N GLN A 140 19.17 -11.59 21.15
CA GLN A 140 18.98 -12.74 20.27
C GLN A 140 18.06 -12.42 19.08
N MET A 141 16.97 -11.68 19.30
CA MET A 141 16.09 -11.22 18.22
C MET A 141 16.80 -10.24 17.29
N LYS A 142 17.59 -9.31 17.84
CA LYS A 142 18.41 -8.38 17.04
C LYS A 142 19.44 -9.12 16.19
N SER A 143 20.13 -10.10 16.76
CA SER A 143 21.07 -10.98 16.03
C SER A 143 20.37 -11.77 14.93
N SER A 144 19.16 -12.30 15.18
CA SER A 144 18.38 -13.03 14.17
C SER A 144 17.91 -12.10 13.04
N ARG A 145 17.49 -10.87 13.37
CA ARG A 145 17.13 -9.82 12.39
C ARG A 145 18.33 -9.43 11.53
N ASP A 146 19.48 -9.18 12.15
CA ASP A 146 20.70 -8.80 11.45
C ASP A 146 21.26 -9.97 10.62
N THR A 147 21.00 -11.22 11.01
CA THR A 147 21.32 -12.42 10.19
C THR A 147 20.40 -12.56 8.98
N MET A 148 19.11 -12.24 9.12
CA MET A 148 18.15 -12.28 8.01
C MET A 148 18.31 -11.11 7.04
N MET A 149 18.82 -9.97 7.50
CA MET A 149 19.11 -8.80 6.66
C MET A 149 20.58 -8.74 6.19
N GLY A 150 21.48 -9.53 6.77
CA GLY A 150 22.93 -9.40 6.62
C GLY A 150 23.60 -10.37 5.65
N THR A 151 22.83 -11.14 4.88
CA THR A 151 23.38 -12.02 3.83
C THR A 151 22.59 -11.86 2.53
N ASP A 152 22.79 -10.76 1.80
CA ASP A 152 23.05 -10.82 0.35
C ASP A 152 23.33 -9.46 -0.36
N ASP A 153 24.21 -8.62 0.18
CA ASP A 153 24.76 -7.47 -0.58
C ASP A 153 25.72 -7.89 -1.73
N SER A 154 25.91 -9.19 -1.98
CA SER A 154 26.85 -9.70 -2.99
C SER A 154 26.25 -10.56 -4.10
N MET A 155 24.97 -10.91 -4.03
CA MET A 155 24.32 -11.73 -5.07
C MET A 155 23.31 -10.96 -5.95
N MET A 156 22.92 -9.75 -5.58
CA MET A 156 22.11 -8.86 -6.46
C MET A 156 22.93 -8.15 -7.56
N ASN A 157 24.27 -8.25 -7.54
CA ASN A 157 25.15 -7.50 -8.45
C ASN A 157 25.45 -8.21 -9.79
N GLY A 158 24.66 -9.23 -10.15
CA GLY A 158 24.95 -10.10 -11.30
C GLY A 158 23.86 -10.23 -12.36
N MET A 159 22.65 -9.71 -12.14
CA MET A 159 21.53 -9.99 -13.05
C MET A 159 20.46 -8.90 -13.18
N MET A 160 20.78 -7.64 -12.86
CA MET A 160 20.07 -6.49 -13.41
C MET A 160 21.08 -5.51 -14.03
N ASP A 161 20.93 -5.27 -15.33
CA ASP A 161 21.65 -4.23 -16.04
C ASP A 161 21.19 -2.88 -15.50
N THR A 162 22.09 -2.18 -14.80
CA THR A 162 21.80 -0.99 -13.98
C THR A 162 21.48 0.26 -14.78
N LYS A 163 21.06 0.14 -16.04
CA LYS A 163 20.73 1.31 -16.85
C LYS A 163 19.44 1.30 -17.64
N THR A 164 18.89 0.20 -18.12
CA THR A 164 17.60 0.22 -18.83
C THR A 164 17.19 -1.20 -19.18
N ASN A 165 16.11 -1.74 -18.60
CA ASN A 165 15.41 -2.90 -19.18
C ASN A 165 14.62 -2.50 -20.46
N PHE A 166 15.23 -1.71 -21.35
CA PHE A 166 14.68 -1.36 -22.65
C PHE A 166 15.39 -2.15 -23.76
N PRO A 167 14.67 -2.61 -24.80
CA PRO A 167 15.31 -3.13 -25.99
C PRO A 167 16.18 -2.04 -26.61
N SER A 168 17.51 -2.23 -26.57
CA SER A 168 18.49 -1.35 -27.20
C SER A 168 18.25 -1.27 -28.71
N SER A 169 17.49 -0.26 -29.13
CA SER A 169 17.67 0.33 -30.46
C SER A 169 18.61 1.52 -30.31
N GLU A 170 19.77 1.42 -30.93
CA GLU A 170 20.82 2.45 -30.92
C GLU A 170 20.26 3.78 -31.47
N LEU A 171 19.99 4.75 -30.60
CA LEU A 171 19.82 6.14 -30.98
C LEU A 171 21.11 6.93 -30.69
N PRO A 172 21.52 7.85 -31.59
CA PRO A 172 22.76 8.58 -31.43
C PRO A 172 22.64 9.60 -30.30
N GLN A 173 23.61 9.63 -29.40
CA GLN A 173 23.79 10.71 -28.43
C GLN A 173 24.13 12.02 -29.15
N GLU A 174 23.13 12.88 -29.33
CA GLU A 174 23.37 14.32 -29.50
C GLU A 174 23.35 15.01 -28.14
N ASN A 175 24.46 15.69 -27.83
CA ASN A 175 24.55 16.65 -26.74
C ASN A 175 23.60 17.84 -27.03
N SER A 176 22.49 17.94 -26.32
CA SER A 176 21.70 19.17 -26.24
C SER A 176 21.39 19.52 -24.79
N ASN A 177 21.53 20.81 -24.48
CA ASN A 177 21.19 21.43 -23.19
C ASN A 177 19.72 21.17 -22.82
N LEU A 178 19.45 20.13 -22.03
CA LEU A 178 18.12 19.71 -21.53
C LEU A 178 17.80 20.27 -20.13
N GLU A 179 18.47 21.34 -19.70
CA GLU A 179 18.30 21.87 -18.33
C GLU A 179 17.01 22.69 -18.09
N ASN A 180 16.08 22.82 -19.05
CA ASN A 180 14.81 23.54 -18.85
C ASN A 180 13.66 22.98 -19.72
N GLU A 181 13.33 21.69 -19.60
CA GLU A 181 12.15 21.14 -20.27
C GLU A 181 10.92 21.05 -19.35
N PHE A 182 11.12 20.95 -18.03
CA PHE A 182 10.05 20.89 -17.01
C PHE A 182 9.95 22.17 -16.18
N ASP A 183 9.48 23.27 -16.79
CA ASP A 183 9.50 24.61 -16.17
C ASP A 183 8.30 24.89 -15.23
N SER A 184 7.25 24.07 -15.27
CA SER A 184 6.00 24.29 -14.52
C SER A 184 5.82 23.27 -13.40
N CYS A 185 6.41 23.57 -12.24
CA CYS A 185 6.26 22.75 -11.03
C CYS A 185 5.12 23.23 -10.13
N THR A 186 4.32 22.29 -9.64
CA THR A 186 3.29 22.55 -8.62
C THR A 186 3.44 21.60 -7.44
N SER A 187 3.12 22.08 -6.24
CA SER A 187 3.21 21.33 -4.98
C SER A 187 1.89 20.69 -4.58
N ASP A 188 1.92 19.98 -3.45
CA ASP A 188 0.74 19.45 -2.74
C ASP A 188 0.01 18.36 -3.53
N TRP A 189 0.78 17.53 -4.24
CA TRP A 189 0.27 16.33 -4.90
C TRP A 189 0.22 15.15 -3.94
N TYR A 190 -0.85 14.40 -4.04
CA TYR A 190 -0.94 13.05 -3.49
C TYR A 190 -0.50 12.07 -4.57
N ILE A 191 0.50 11.24 -4.26
CA ILE A 191 1.00 10.21 -5.16
C ILE A 191 0.70 8.87 -4.53
N THR A 192 0.16 7.94 -5.32
CA THR A 192 0.03 6.53 -4.98
C THR A 192 0.77 5.69 -6.02
N GLY A 193 0.96 4.40 -5.72
CA GLY A 193 1.33 3.43 -6.73
C GLY A 193 0.22 2.42 -6.95
N TYR A 194 0.27 1.79 -8.11
CA TYR A 194 -0.50 0.58 -8.42
C TYR A 194 0.42 -0.39 -9.16
N PHE A 195 0.13 -1.68 -9.06
CA PHE A 195 1.00 -2.73 -9.57
C PHE A 195 0.19 -3.85 -10.20
N LEU A 196 0.88 -4.71 -10.95
CA LEU A 196 0.28 -5.91 -11.53
C LEU A 196 0.57 -7.12 -10.64
N PRO A 197 -0.38 -7.62 -9.84
CA PRO A 197 -0.19 -8.81 -9.03
C PRO A 197 0.11 -10.03 -9.90
N ILE A 198 1.02 -10.90 -9.45
CA ILE A 198 1.36 -12.15 -10.12
C ILE A 198 0.83 -13.31 -9.28
N GLU A 199 0.03 -14.19 -9.88
CA GLU A 199 -0.64 -15.29 -9.17
C GLU A 199 0.32 -16.18 -8.37
N SER A 200 1.56 -16.37 -8.84
CA SER A 200 2.58 -17.17 -8.15
C SER A 200 3.05 -16.60 -6.81
N ASP A 201 2.79 -15.32 -6.56
CA ASP A 201 3.19 -14.63 -5.31
C ASP A 201 2.17 -14.87 -4.17
N TYR A 202 1.05 -15.51 -4.49
CA TYR A 202 -0.08 -15.74 -3.59
C TYR A 202 -0.18 -17.21 -3.17
N SER A 203 -0.93 -17.49 -2.10
CA SER A 203 -0.97 -18.83 -1.49
C SER A 203 -2.34 -19.24 -0.92
N GLY A 204 -3.39 -18.47 -1.21
CA GLY A 204 -4.74 -18.70 -0.74
C GLY A 204 -5.41 -19.95 -1.29
N GLU A 205 -6.68 -20.13 -0.94
CA GLU A 205 -7.43 -21.30 -1.39
C GLU A 205 -7.81 -21.19 -2.87
N SER A 206 -7.78 -22.32 -3.58
CA SER A 206 -8.24 -22.35 -4.97
C SER A 206 -9.76 -22.27 -5.03
N VAL A 207 -10.28 -21.17 -5.58
CA VAL A 207 -11.72 -20.90 -5.74
C VAL A 207 -12.11 -20.91 -7.21
N LYS A 208 -13.38 -21.19 -7.49
CA LYS A 208 -13.93 -21.21 -8.85
C LYS A 208 -14.66 -19.92 -9.16
N VAL A 209 -14.29 -19.27 -10.26
CA VAL A 209 -14.92 -18.06 -10.77
C VAL A 209 -15.31 -18.21 -12.24
N SER A 210 -16.26 -17.40 -12.69
CA SER A 210 -16.64 -17.32 -14.11
C SER A 210 -15.76 -16.27 -14.79
N VAL A 211 -14.98 -16.69 -15.79
CA VAL A 211 -14.16 -15.81 -16.63
C VAL A 211 -14.63 -15.98 -18.07
N ASP A 212 -15.16 -14.92 -18.68
CA ASP A 212 -15.76 -14.97 -20.02
C ASP A 212 -16.80 -16.10 -20.21
N GLY A 213 -17.57 -16.36 -19.15
CA GLY A 213 -18.60 -17.42 -19.10
C GLY A 213 -18.06 -18.85 -18.94
N VAL A 214 -16.74 -19.01 -18.77
CA VAL A 214 -16.10 -20.29 -18.50
C VAL A 214 -15.68 -20.36 -17.04
N THR A 215 -16.01 -21.45 -16.34
CA THR A 215 -15.55 -21.65 -14.97
C THR A 215 -14.06 -21.98 -14.95
N GLN A 216 -13.27 -21.14 -14.30
CA GLN A 216 -11.83 -21.31 -14.08
C GLN A 216 -11.52 -21.25 -12.58
N SER A 217 -10.31 -21.67 -12.20
CA SER A 217 -9.87 -21.72 -10.80
C SER A 217 -8.62 -20.89 -10.59
N TYR A 218 -8.64 -20.04 -9.55
CA TYR A 218 -7.53 -19.16 -9.15
C TYR A 218 -7.45 -19.12 -7.62
N LEU A 219 -6.34 -18.58 -7.09
CA LEU A 219 -6.16 -18.38 -5.65
C LEU A 219 -7.02 -17.21 -5.14
N SER A 220 -7.69 -17.38 -4.00
CA SER A 220 -8.66 -16.41 -3.48
C SER A 220 -8.05 -15.05 -3.16
N ASP A 221 -6.87 -15.04 -2.54
CA ASP A 221 -6.09 -13.85 -2.20
C ASP A 221 -5.59 -13.12 -3.46
N PHE A 222 -5.12 -13.85 -4.47
CA PHE A 222 -4.82 -13.26 -5.78
C PHE A 222 -6.05 -12.56 -6.38
N LEU A 223 -7.22 -13.20 -6.36
CA LEU A 223 -8.45 -12.60 -6.90
C LEU A 223 -8.91 -11.36 -6.13
N GLU A 224 -8.63 -11.28 -4.83
CA GLU A 224 -8.94 -10.09 -4.03
C GLU A 224 -8.08 -8.91 -4.47
N VAL A 225 -6.78 -9.11 -4.68
CA VAL A 225 -5.88 -8.06 -5.16
C VAL A 225 -6.22 -7.66 -6.60
N VAL A 226 -6.53 -8.61 -7.49
CA VAL A 226 -6.97 -8.29 -8.88
C VAL A 226 -8.21 -7.40 -8.91
N LYS A 227 -9.13 -7.53 -7.93
CA LYS A 227 -10.30 -6.66 -7.86
C LYS A 227 -9.98 -5.22 -7.45
N ILE A 228 -8.86 -5.03 -6.75
CA ILE A 228 -8.37 -3.74 -6.28
C ILE A 228 -7.53 -3.08 -7.37
N GLU A 229 -6.51 -3.78 -7.85
CA GLU A 229 -5.54 -3.31 -8.86
C GLU A 229 -6.12 -3.32 -10.29
N GLY A 230 -7.23 -4.02 -10.50
CA GLY A 230 -7.95 -4.13 -11.78
C GLY A 230 -7.43 -5.23 -12.70
N TRP A 231 -6.13 -5.53 -12.68
CA TRP A 231 -5.49 -6.57 -13.47
C TRP A 231 -4.64 -7.51 -12.61
N GLY A 232 -4.32 -8.70 -13.13
CA GLY A 232 -3.29 -9.58 -12.57
C GLY A 232 -2.81 -10.61 -13.56
N LYS A 233 -1.54 -11.01 -13.44
CA LYS A 233 -0.90 -12.01 -14.28
C LYS A 233 -1.11 -13.40 -13.69
N THR A 234 -1.65 -14.32 -14.48
CA THR A 234 -1.91 -15.69 -14.05
C THR A 234 -0.70 -16.61 -14.27
N ASN A 235 -0.72 -17.78 -13.65
CA ASN A 235 0.27 -18.85 -13.88
C ASN A 235 0.28 -19.41 -15.31
N ALA A 236 -0.69 -19.04 -16.15
CA ALA A 236 -0.76 -19.41 -17.55
C ALA A 236 -0.16 -18.35 -18.50
N ASP A 237 0.53 -17.34 -17.96
CA ASP A 237 1.11 -16.20 -18.69
C ASP A 237 0.06 -15.40 -19.49
N ASN A 238 -1.17 -15.33 -18.97
CA ASN A 238 -2.21 -14.42 -19.45
C ASN A 238 -2.64 -13.48 -18.32
N TYR A 239 -3.49 -12.52 -18.63
CA TYR A 239 -3.88 -11.45 -17.73
C TYR A 239 -5.36 -11.52 -17.42
N LEU A 240 -5.68 -11.59 -16.13
CA LEU A 240 -7.02 -11.60 -15.59
C LEU A 240 -7.41 -10.16 -15.23
N ALA A 241 -8.47 -9.63 -15.83
CA ALA A 241 -9.03 -8.32 -15.50
C ALA A 241 -10.31 -8.47 -14.68
N TRP A 242 -10.52 -7.53 -13.76
CA TRP A 242 -11.78 -7.32 -13.05
C TRP A 242 -12.45 -6.02 -13.52
N TYR A 243 -13.57 -6.14 -14.22
CA TYR A 243 -14.32 -5.00 -14.73
C TYR A 243 -15.82 -5.26 -14.67
N HIS A 244 -16.59 -4.29 -14.13
CA HIS A 244 -18.06 -4.38 -14.05
C HIS A 244 -18.57 -5.64 -13.33
N ASP A 245 -17.92 -6.00 -12.22
CA ASP A 245 -18.24 -7.18 -11.42
C ASP A 245 -18.05 -8.53 -12.13
N ASP A 246 -17.32 -8.54 -13.24
CA ASP A 246 -17.02 -9.73 -14.03
C ASP A 246 -15.51 -9.86 -14.30
N PHE A 247 -15.05 -11.11 -14.37
CA PHE A 247 -13.68 -11.43 -14.78
C PHE A 247 -13.60 -11.67 -16.29
N THR A 248 -12.56 -11.12 -16.90
CA THR A 248 -12.21 -11.32 -18.31
C THR A 248 -10.74 -11.70 -18.44
N ILE A 249 -10.37 -12.42 -19.50
CA ILE A 249 -8.98 -12.84 -19.73
C ILE A 249 -8.43 -12.24 -21.03
N SER A 250 -7.17 -11.85 -21.00
CA SER A 250 -6.48 -11.26 -22.14
C SER A 250 -5.04 -11.78 -22.24
N ASP A 251 -4.49 -11.82 -23.45
CA ASP A 251 -3.07 -12.15 -23.68
C ASP A 251 -2.15 -10.98 -23.32
N THR A 252 -2.69 -9.77 -23.15
CA THR A 252 -1.98 -8.55 -22.72
C THR A 252 -2.80 -7.79 -21.67
N TYR A 253 -2.13 -7.10 -20.74
CA TYR A 253 -2.76 -6.17 -19.81
C TYR A 253 -2.72 -4.78 -20.42
N LEU A 254 -3.87 -4.12 -20.43
CA LEU A 254 -4.08 -2.91 -21.22
C LEU A 254 -4.43 -1.73 -20.30
N ASP A 255 -3.99 -0.53 -20.68
CA ASP A 255 -4.46 0.72 -20.12
C ASP A 255 -5.95 0.96 -20.44
N ALA A 256 -6.54 2.03 -19.91
CA ALA A 256 -7.93 2.41 -20.18
C ALA A 256 -8.28 2.58 -21.68
N TYR A 257 -7.28 2.65 -22.57
CA TYR A 257 -7.40 2.88 -24.00
C TYR A 257 -7.10 1.66 -24.87
N GLY A 258 -6.70 0.54 -24.26
CA GLY A 258 -6.34 -0.67 -24.98
C GLY A 258 -4.89 -0.72 -25.48
N ASN A 259 -3.98 0.11 -24.94
CA ASN A 259 -2.54 0.01 -25.19
C ASN A 259 -1.84 -0.77 -24.08
N ASP A 260 -0.63 -1.26 -24.34
CA ASP A 260 0.17 -1.95 -23.31
C ASP A 260 0.54 -1.00 -22.18
N LEU A 261 0.28 -1.42 -20.95
CA LEU A 261 0.67 -0.67 -19.76
C LEU A 261 2.15 -0.92 -19.45
N ILE A 262 2.96 0.14 -19.51
CA ILE A 262 4.40 0.07 -19.27
C ILE A 262 4.80 0.99 -18.12
N ILE A 263 5.88 0.63 -17.43
CA ILE A 263 6.50 1.49 -16.43
C ILE A 263 6.79 2.87 -17.06
N GLY A 264 6.39 3.92 -16.35
CA GLY A 264 6.44 5.30 -16.84
C GLY A 264 5.06 5.85 -17.25
N ILE A 265 4.04 5.02 -17.39
CA ILE A 265 2.65 5.49 -17.49
C ILE A 265 2.12 5.80 -16.08
N VAL A 266 1.39 6.91 -15.97
CA VAL A 266 0.70 7.30 -14.74
C VAL A 266 -0.77 7.60 -15.02
N ALA A 267 -1.62 7.27 -14.05
CA ALA A 267 -3.01 7.66 -14.07
C ALA A 267 -3.16 9.08 -13.52
N ILE A 268 -3.94 9.91 -14.22
CA ILE A 268 -4.12 11.33 -13.90
C ILE A 268 -5.59 11.74 -13.92
N ASP A 269 -5.90 12.90 -13.33
CA ASP A 269 -7.14 13.62 -13.58
C ASP A 269 -6.96 14.55 -14.81
N ASP A 270 -7.61 14.20 -15.92
CA ASP A 270 -7.62 14.95 -17.20
C ASP A 270 -8.12 16.40 -17.07
N LEU A 271 -8.81 16.76 -15.97
CA LEU A 271 -9.21 18.14 -15.68
C LEU A 271 -8.09 18.99 -15.09
N VAL A 272 -7.03 18.35 -14.57
CA VAL A 272 -5.90 19.01 -13.90
C VAL A 272 -4.63 18.92 -14.73
N ILE A 273 -4.35 17.75 -15.32
CA ILE A 273 -3.22 17.51 -16.22
C ILE A 273 -3.78 17.16 -17.58
N GLU A 274 -3.27 17.75 -18.66
CA GLU A 274 -3.70 17.37 -20.01
C GLU A 274 -3.18 15.97 -20.35
N ARG A 275 -4.06 15.08 -20.82
CA ARG A 275 -3.66 13.75 -21.30
C ARG A 275 -2.52 13.82 -22.29
N GLY A 276 -1.55 12.92 -22.12
CA GLY A 276 -0.34 12.85 -22.93
C GLY A 276 0.76 13.81 -22.51
N SER A 277 0.55 14.61 -21.45
CA SER A 277 1.61 15.42 -20.85
C SER A 277 2.72 14.54 -20.31
N GLU A 278 3.95 15.00 -20.50
CA GLU A 278 5.13 14.44 -19.83
C GLU A 278 5.36 15.19 -18.51
N LEU A 279 5.65 14.45 -17.45
CA LEU A 279 5.89 15.01 -16.11
C LEU A 279 7.00 14.28 -15.37
N THR A 280 7.57 14.95 -14.38
CA THR A 280 8.52 14.38 -13.41
C THR A 280 7.99 14.60 -12.00
N ILE A 281 8.37 13.72 -11.06
CA ILE A 281 7.97 13.80 -9.65
C ILE A 281 9.24 13.78 -8.78
N PRO A 282 10.02 14.88 -8.75
CA PRO A 282 11.36 14.89 -8.16
C PRO A 282 11.41 14.64 -6.65
N THR A 283 10.26 14.67 -5.97
CA THR A 283 10.15 14.38 -4.53
C THR A 283 9.95 12.90 -4.21
N LEU A 284 9.69 12.07 -5.21
CA LEU A 284 9.67 10.62 -4.99
C LEU A 284 11.06 10.10 -4.63
N PRO A 285 11.18 8.90 -4.06
CA PRO A 285 12.47 8.30 -3.80
C PRO A 285 13.04 7.62 -5.06
N GLU A 286 14.38 7.48 -5.14
CA GLU A 286 15.05 6.78 -6.25
C GLU A 286 14.48 5.38 -6.49
N PRO A 287 14.29 4.93 -7.75
CA PRO A 287 14.65 5.61 -9.00
C PRO A 287 13.58 6.57 -9.56
N TRP A 288 12.43 6.70 -8.91
CA TRP A 288 11.24 7.37 -9.46
C TRP A 288 11.38 8.90 -9.61
N ASN A 289 12.25 9.54 -8.82
CA ASN A 289 12.50 10.98 -8.88
C ASN A 289 13.09 11.45 -10.22
N ASP A 290 13.83 10.59 -10.90
CA ASP A 290 14.55 10.93 -12.13
C ASP A 290 13.83 10.40 -13.38
N MET A 291 12.64 9.83 -13.21
CA MET A 291 11.84 9.31 -14.32
C MET A 291 10.96 10.38 -14.95
N VAL A 292 10.83 10.30 -16.27
CA VAL A 292 9.81 11.02 -17.03
C VAL A 292 8.61 10.10 -17.18
N PHE A 293 7.47 10.58 -16.72
CA PHE A 293 6.19 9.88 -16.77
C PHE A 293 5.29 10.47 -17.86
N SER A 294 4.44 9.65 -18.44
CA SER A 294 3.41 10.05 -19.40
C SER A 294 2.02 9.86 -18.78
N GLY A 295 1.25 10.94 -18.70
CA GLY A 295 -0.14 10.91 -18.23
C GLY A 295 -1.09 10.32 -19.28
N LEU A 296 -1.10 9.00 -19.42
CA LEU A 296 -1.86 8.28 -20.46
C LEU A 296 -3.00 7.44 -19.89
N ASP A 297 -3.02 7.19 -18.59
CA ASP A 297 -4.04 6.35 -17.93
C ASP A 297 -5.02 7.21 -17.11
N GLU A 298 -6.14 6.61 -16.72
CA GLU A 298 -7.14 7.23 -15.84
C GLU A 298 -7.71 6.21 -14.86
N GLY A 299 -8.04 6.68 -13.66
CA GLY A 299 -8.69 5.86 -12.64
C GLY A 299 -9.86 6.61 -12.02
N PRO A 300 -10.97 5.93 -11.67
CA PRO A 300 -12.15 6.58 -11.10
C PRO A 300 -11.86 7.27 -9.75
N SER A 301 -10.83 6.80 -9.04
CA SER A 301 -10.38 7.38 -7.77
C SER A 301 -9.38 8.52 -7.94
N ILE A 302 -8.82 8.70 -9.14
CA ILE A 302 -7.77 9.69 -9.42
C ILE A 302 -8.44 11.03 -9.76
N ASN A 303 -8.61 11.87 -8.74
CA ASN A 303 -9.32 13.13 -8.84
C ASN A 303 -8.49 14.27 -8.24
N GLY A 304 -8.44 15.41 -8.93
CA GLY A 304 -7.70 16.58 -8.50
C GLY A 304 -6.19 16.41 -8.61
N LYS A 305 -5.46 16.85 -7.58
CA LYS A 305 -4.00 16.70 -7.49
C LYS A 305 -3.61 15.32 -6.96
N HIS A 306 -4.01 14.28 -7.70
CA HIS A 306 -3.69 12.89 -7.42
C HIS A 306 -3.11 12.26 -8.68
N ILE A 307 -1.98 11.57 -8.55
CA ILE A 307 -1.37 10.75 -9.60
C ILE A 307 -1.17 9.34 -9.04
N ASP A 308 -1.50 8.33 -9.86
CA ASP A 308 -1.19 6.93 -9.56
C ASP A 308 -0.07 6.45 -10.47
N VAL A 309 0.99 5.90 -9.89
CA VAL A 309 2.18 5.48 -10.63
C VAL A 309 2.19 3.97 -10.82
N PHE A 310 2.27 3.51 -12.06
CA PHE A 310 2.43 2.08 -12.32
C PHE A 310 3.85 1.63 -11.96
N THR A 311 3.96 0.80 -10.92
CA THR A 311 5.26 0.41 -10.36
C THR A 311 5.86 -0.86 -10.97
N GLY A 312 5.05 -1.63 -11.71
CA GLY A 312 5.49 -2.84 -12.41
C GLY A 312 4.69 -4.09 -12.03
N GLU A 313 5.34 -5.26 -12.04
CA GLU A 313 4.72 -6.55 -11.76
C GLU A 313 5.26 -7.20 -10.47
N GLY A 314 4.37 -7.86 -9.71
CA GLY A 314 4.71 -8.72 -8.58
C GLY A 314 5.02 -8.00 -7.27
N VAL A 315 5.47 -8.78 -6.27
CA VAL A 315 5.72 -8.32 -4.90
C VAL A 315 6.74 -7.17 -4.80
N ASP A 316 7.74 -7.12 -5.68
CA ASP A 316 8.71 -6.02 -5.67
C ASP A 316 8.03 -4.70 -6.08
N ALA A 317 7.14 -4.72 -7.08
CA ALA A 317 6.36 -3.56 -7.49
C ALA A 317 5.33 -3.15 -6.42
N GLU A 318 4.73 -4.11 -5.71
CA GLU A 318 3.87 -3.85 -4.56
C GLU A 318 4.61 -3.08 -3.46
N ASN A 319 5.82 -3.51 -3.10
CA ASN A 319 6.65 -2.83 -2.11
C ASN A 319 6.97 -1.39 -2.56
N GLU A 320 7.23 -1.19 -3.84
CA GLU A 320 7.46 0.13 -4.42
C GLU A 320 6.21 1.02 -4.36
N THR A 321 5.02 0.47 -4.58
CA THR A 321 3.74 1.17 -4.40
C THR A 321 3.61 1.76 -3.00
N PHE A 322 3.91 0.99 -1.96
CA PHE A 322 3.88 1.49 -0.59
C PHE A 322 4.95 2.55 -0.34
N ARG A 323 6.15 2.37 -0.92
CA ARG A 323 7.29 3.27 -0.72
C ARG A 323 7.08 4.65 -1.32
N ILE A 324 6.41 4.76 -2.47
CA ILE A 324 6.17 6.04 -3.16
C ILE A 324 4.89 6.75 -2.69
N THR A 325 4.01 6.05 -1.99
CA THR A 325 2.71 6.59 -1.58
C THR A 325 2.87 7.70 -0.54
N GLY A 326 2.35 8.89 -0.83
CA GLY A 326 2.45 10.01 0.09
C GLY A 326 1.92 11.35 -0.42
N TYR A 327 1.81 12.30 0.50
CA TYR A 327 1.38 13.67 0.25
C TYR A 327 2.57 14.63 0.07
N ASN A 328 2.25 15.88 -0.32
CA ASN A 328 3.20 16.98 -0.44
C ASN A 328 4.28 16.76 -1.50
N ASN A 329 3.97 15.96 -2.51
CA ASN A 329 4.85 15.76 -3.64
C ASN A 329 4.83 16.97 -4.57
N GLN A 330 5.96 17.20 -5.24
CA GLN A 330 6.10 18.17 -6.31
C GLN A 330 6.00 17.45 -7.65
N VAL A 331 5.17 17.98 -8.55
CA VAL A 331 5.05 17.50 -9.93
C VAL A 331 5.47 18.63 -10.86
N CYS A 332 6.40 18.34 -11.76
CA CYS A 332 6.88 19.28 -12.76
C CYS A 332 6.47 18.80 -14.15
N MET A 333 5.78 19.65 -14.91
CA MET A 333 5.27 19.32 -16.24
C MET A 333 6.11 19.98 -17.32
N GLN A 334 6.21 19.30 -18.46
CA GLN A 334 6.79 19.84 -19.68
C GLN A 334 5.78 20.76 -20.37
N ASN A 335 6.24 21.94 -20.80
CA ASN A 335 5.40 22.99 -21.40
C ASN A 335 5.15 22.79 -22.90
#